data_AF-A0A1V5YAG9-F1
#
_entry.id   AF-A0A1V5YAG9-F1
#
_cell.length_a   1.000
_cell.length_b   1.000
_cell.length_c   1.000
_cell.angle_alpha   90.00
_cell.angle_beta   90.00
_cell.angle_gamma   90.00
#
_symmetry.space_group_name_H-M   'P 1'
#
loop_
_entity.id
_entity.type
_entity.pdbx_description
1 polymer ?
#
loop_
_entity_poly.entity_id
_entity_poly.type
_entity_poly.pdbx_seq_one_letter_code
_entity_poly.pdbx_strand_id
1 'polypeptide(L)'
;MNDEIICNQFLISGILAALIFCLAAGPALAEADRPESGTLIRESDMTGRCQLDIINNAPDDLVAYLCTMREETVKAAVYIRGGDAFNLTGVQDGSYYLYFRQGQGWNASLEAFDVNSSSSRMREPLLFQTIRTADRIQYSWIEITLEEAGDGNVEKVAVDEEDFPA
;
A
#
# COMPACT_ATOMS: atom_id res chain seq x y z
N MET A 1 69.34 -1.90 46.00
CA MET A 1 69.78 -0.93 44.99
C MET A 1 69.33 -1.48 43.65
N ASN A 2 68.11 -1.07 43.28
CA ASN A 2 67.56 -0.89 41.93
C ASN A 2 67.43 -2.14 41.05
N ASP A 3 66.43 -2.35 40.20
CA ASP A 3 65.05 -1.90 39.97
C ASP A 3 64.64 -2.69 38.72
N GLU A 4 63.37 -3.13 38.65
CA GLU A 4 62.50 -3.29 37.46
C GLU A 4 63.07 -3.99 36.19
N ILE A 5 62.38 -4.94 35.55
CA ILE A 5 61.20 -4.70 34.70
C ILE A 5 60.36 -5.98 34.54
N ILE A 6 59.06 -5.71 34.42
CA ILE A 6 57.85 -6.54 34.48
C ILE A 6 57.61 -7.32 33.16
N CYS A 7 56.78 -8.37 33.29
CA CYS A 7 55.83 -8.91 32.29
C CYS A 7 56.35 -9.87 31.21
N ASN A 8 55.99 -11.14 31.33
CA ASN A 8 55.01 -11.76 30.41
C ASN A 8 54.58 -13.13 30.96
N GLN A 9 53.69 -13.10 31.93
CA GLN A 9 53.08 -14.28 32.51
C GLN A 9 51.85 -14.66 31.66
N PHE A 10 51.69 -15.96 31.45
CA PHE A 10 50.44 -16.62 31.01
C PHE A 10 50.05 -16.55 29.53
N LEU A 11 50.64 -17.48 28.80
CA LEU A 11 49.95 -18.32 27.83
C LEU A 11 48.68 -18.91 28.46
N ILE A 12 47.54 -18.23 28.39
CA ILE A 12 46.22 -18.82 28.65
C ILE A 12 45.26 -18.37 27.55
N SER A 13 44.91 -19.35 26.73
CA SER A 13 43.63 -19.52 26.03
C SER A 13 43.11 -18.31 25.25
N GLY A 14 43.47 -18.27 23.98
CA GLY A 14 42.87 -17.37 23.00
C GLY A 14 41.34 -17.47 22.98
N ILE A 15 40.73 -16.31 23.20
CA ILE A 15 39.52 -15.84 22.53
C ILE A 15 38.24 -16.58 22.94
N LEU A 16 37.74 -16.15 24.11
CA LEU A 16 36.33 -15.86 24.32
C LEU A 16 35.90 -14.78 23.31
N ALA A 17 35.13 -15.14 22.28
CA ALA A 17 34.28 -14.18 21.57
C ALA A 17 33.18 -14.94 20.81
N ALA A 18 32.02 -15.01 21.46
CA ALA A 18 30.71 -14.92 20.85
C ALA A 18 30.51 -15.65 19.51
N LEU A 19 30.11 -16.93 19.59
CA LEU A 19 29.16 -17.49 18.63
C LEU A 19 27.80 -16.82 18.86
N ILE A 20 27.71 -15.53 18.54
CA ILE A 20 26.45 -14.93 18.11
C ILE A 20 26.30 -15.45 16.69
N PHE A 21 25.65 -16.60 16.57
CA PHE A 21 25.10 -17.03 15.30
C PHE A 21 24.12 -15.94 14.88
N CYS A 22 24.42 -15.23 13.80
CA CYS A 22 23.59 -14.16 13.27
C CYS A 22 22.17 -14.68 13.04
N LEU A 23 21.27 -14.45 13.99
CA LEU A 23 19.84 -14.30 13.73
C LEU A 23 19.64 -12.93 13.09
N ALA A 24 20.20 -12.78 11.89
CA ALA A 24 19.80 -11.76 10.95
C ALA A 24 19.09 -12.48 9.81
N ALA A 25 18.01 -13.20 10.14
CA ALA A 25 16.90 -13.26 9.22
C ALA A 25 16.22 -11.88 9.26
N GLY A 26 16.86 -10.88 8.65
CA GLY A 26 16.16 -9.66 8.22
C GLY A 26 15.09 -10.02 7.19
N PRO A 27 14.20 -9.10 6.78
CA PRO A 27 12.86 -9.39 6.26
C PRO A 27 12.89 -9.89 4.81
N ALA A 28 13.60 -10.97 4.53
CA ALA A 28 13.58 -11.64 3.23
C ALA A 28 12.23 -12.32 2.95
N LEU A 29 11.46 -12.63 4.00
CA LEU A 29 10.10 -13.17 3.87
C LEU A 29 9.09 -12.11 3.40
N ALA A 30 9.28 -10.84 3.74
CA ALA A 30 8.36 -9.76 3.37
C ALA A 30 8.45 -9.36 1.89
N GLU A 31 9.62 -9.55 1.25
CA GLU A 31 9.80 -9.23 -0.16
C GLU A 31 9.24 -10.32 -1.10
N ALA A 32 9.19 -11.58 -0.65
CA ALA A 32 8.68 -12.69 -1.45
C ALA A 32 7.15 -12.66 -1.67
N ASP A 33 6.40 -12.04 -0.76
CA ASP A 33 4.93 -11.92 -0.82
C ASP A 33 4.44 -10.55 -1.31
N ARG A 34 5.35 -9.65 -1.71
CA ARG A 34 4.99 -8.28 -2.15
C ARG A 34 4.39 -8.30 -3.57
N PRO A 35 3.08 -8.03 -3.77
CA PRO A 35 2.45 -8.10 -5.08
C PRO A 35 3.02 -7.05 -6.05
N GLU A 36 2.89 -7.31 -7.35
CA GLU A 36 3.13 -6.32 -8.38
C GLU A 36 2.00 -5.28 -8.40
N SER A 37 2.30 -4.04 -8.80
CA SER A 37 1.27 -3.02 -8.98
C SER A 37 0.22 -3.47 -10.00
N GLY A 38 -1.05 -3.22 -9.70
CA GLY A 38 -2.18 -3.70 -10.48
C GLY A 38 -2.64 -5.10 -10.11
N THR A 39 -2.03 -5.76 -9.12
CA THR A 39 -2.58 -7.01 -8.58
C THR A 39 -3.94 -6.73 -7.95
N LEU A 40 -5.00 -7.33 -8.52
CA LEU A 40 -6.35 -7.24 -8.00
C LEU A 40 -6.50 -8.22 -6.83
N ILE A 41 -6.64 -7.67 -5.63
CA ILE A 41 -6.95 -8.43 -4.40
C ILE A 41 -8.41 -8.88 -4.45
N ARG A 42 -9.29 -7.98 -4.94
CA ARG A 42 -10.70 -8.28 -5.17
C ARG A 42 -11.17 -7.60 -6.45
N GLU A 43 -12.05 -8.27 -7.17
CA GLU A 43 -12.70 -7.70 -8.35
C GLU A 43 -14.10 -8.29 -8.50
N SER A 44 -15.03 -7.45 -8.93
CA SER A 44 -16.37 -7.82 -9.38
C SER A 44 -16.52 -7.47 -10.86
N ASP A 45 -17.66 -7.78 -11.48
CA ASP A 45 -17.87 -7.39 -12.87
C ASP A 45 -17.74 -5.86 -13.07
N MET A 46 -16.69 -5.46 -13.81
CA MET A 46 -16.33 -4.09 -14.19
C MET A 46 -16.60 -3.89 -15.69
N THR A 47 -17.87 -3.70 -16.05
CA THR A 47 -18.35 -3.67 -17.45
C THR A 47 -18.66 -2.26 -17.96
N GLY A 48 -18.27 -1.24 -17.20
CA GLY A 48 -18.49 0.16 -17.53
C GLY A 48 -17.52 0.70 -18.58
N ARG A 49 -17.53 2.03 -18.76
CA ARG A 49 -16.67 2.73 -19.72
C ARG A 49 -15.70 3.70 -19.05
N CYS A 50 -15.96 4.05 -17.80
CA CYS A 50 -15.16 5.03 -17.09
C CYS A 50 -13.83 4.43 -16.62
N GLN A 51 -12.90 5.31 -16.30
CA GLN A 51 -11.54 4.95 -15.90
C GLN A 51 -11.10 5.76 -14.67
N LEU A 52 -10.28 5.14 -13.83
CA LEU A 52 -9.69 5.73 -12.65
C LEU A 52 -8.18 5.45 -12.64
N ASP A 53 -7.38 6.50 -12.78
CA ASP A 53 -5.95 6.46 -12.53
C ASP A 53 -5.69 6.71 -11.04
N ILE A 54 -4.91 5.82 -10.44
CA ILE A 54 -4.47 5.92 -9.05
C ILE A 54 -2.96 5.94 -9.07
N ILE A 55 -2.38 7.07 -8.68
CA ILE A 55 -0.95 7.34 -8.65
C ILE A 55 -0.52 7.38 -7.19
N ASN A 56 0.36 6.46 -6.80
CA ASN A 56 0.93 6.41 -5.47
C ASN A 56 2.37 6.93 -5.48
N ASN A 57 2.54 8.24 -5.28
CA ASN A 57 3.87 8.85 -5.21
C ASN A 57 4.51 8.74 -3.82
N ALA A 58 3.78 8.21 -2.82
CA ALA A 58 4.34 7.92 -1.51
C ALA A 58 5.33 6.73 -1.58
N PRO A 59 6.29 6.65 -0.64
CA PRO A 59 7.23 5.53 -0.57
C PRO A 59 6.58 4.22 -0.11
N ASP A 60 5.47 4.31 0.62
CA ASP A 60 4.73 3.14 1.13
C ASP A 60 3.82 2.54 0.06
N ASP A 61 3.56 1.24 0.18
CA ASP A 61 2.63 0.53 -0.69
C ASP A 61 1.18 0.82 -0.30
N LEU A 62 0.27 0.60 -1.24
CA LEU A 62 -1.14 0.96 -1.16
C LEU A 62 -2.02 -0.20 -1.62
N VAL A 63 -3.16 -0.39 -0.95
CA VAL A 63 -4.32 -1.07 -1.54
C VAL A 63 -5.48 -0.08 -1.61
N ALA A 64 -5.96 0.18 -2.82
CA ALA A 64 -7.08 1.08 -3.07
C ALA A 64 -8.36 0.27 -3.32
N TYR A 65 -9.43 0.60 -2.59
CA TYR A 65 -10.71 -0.09 -2.61
C TYR A 65 -11.78 0.85 -3.18
N LEU A 66 -12.27 0.54 -4.38
CA LEU A 66 -13.37 1.25 -5.01
C LEU A 66 -14.70 0.64 -4.54
N CYS A 67 -15.49 1.39 -3.79
CA CYS A 67 -16.70 0.90 -3.12
C CYS A 67 -17.94 1.68 -3.57
N THR A 68 -19.07 0.99 -3.75
CA THR A 68 -20.35 1.68 -3.99
C THR A 68 -20.78 2.45 -2.73
N MET A 69 -21.30 3.68 -2.86
CA MET A 69 -21.66 4.47 -1.68
C MET A 69 -22.83 3.89 -0.85
N ARG A 70 -23.74 3.13 -1.47
CA ARG A 70 -25.02 2.74 -0.83
C ARG A 70 -24.93 1.43 -0.07
N GLU A 71 -24.15 0.49 -0.60
CA GLU A 71 -24.07 -0.89 -0.12
C GLU A 71 -22.65 -1.22 0.34
N GLU A 72 -21.74 -0.25 0.28
CA GLU A 72 -20.30 -0.36 0.59
C GLU A 72 -19.66 -1.59 -0.07
N THR A 73 -20.21 -2.00 -1.20
CA THR A 73 -19.77 -3.19 -1.91
C THR A 73 -18.47 -2.85 -2.61
N VAL A 74 -17.42 -3.59 -2.26
CA VAL A 74 -16.11 -3.50 -2.92
C VAL A 74 -16.25 -3.98 -4.35
N LYS A 75 -16.06 -3.06 -5.30
CA LYS A 75 -16.09 -3.37 -6.74
C LYS A 75 -14.73 -3.82 -7.25
N ALA A 76 -13.68 -3.20 -6.74
CA ALA A 76 -12.29 -3.56 -6.98
C ALA A 76 -11.45 -3.18 -5.75
N ALA A 77 -10.46 -4.01 -5.44
CA ALA A 77 -9.38 -3.71 -4.51
C ALA A 77 -8.07 -4.01 -5.21
N VAL A 78 -7.22 -3.00 -5.40
CA VAL A 78 -5.99 -3.11 -6.19
C VAL A 78 -4.78 -2.72 -5.37
N TYR A 79 -3.75 -3.56 -5.43
CA TYR A 79 -2.45 -3.29 -4.84
C TYR A 79 -1.60 -2.42 -5.77
N ILE A 80 -0.94 -1.39 -5.24
CA ILE A 80 -0.09 -0.45 -5.96
C ILE A 80 1.15 -0.18 -5.12
N ARG A 81 2.34 -0.43 -5.67
CA ARG A 81 3.58 -0.18 -4.97
C ARG A 81 3.83 1.31 -4.76
N GLY A 82 4.64 1.66 -3.76
CA GLY A 82 5.16 3.01 -3.59
C GLY A 82 5.93 3.48 -4.83
N GLY A 83 5.63 4.69 -5.29
CA GLY A 83 6.19 5.31 -6.50
C GLY A 83 5.60 4.82 -7.83
N ASP A 84 4.50 4.07 -7.80
CA ASP A 84 3.89 3.46 -8.99
C ASP A 84 2.44 3.92 -9.21
N ALA A 85 1.84 3.54 -10.32
CA ALA A 85 0.47 3.89 -10.67
C ALA A 85 -0.31 2.72 -11.28
N PHE A 86 -1.64 2.83 -11.26
CA PHE A 86 -2.53 1.87 -11.89
C PHE A 86 -3.76 2.54 -12.53
N ASN A 87 -4.10 2.11 -13.74
CA ASN A 87 -5.31 2.52 -14.45
C ASN A 87 -6.39 1.44 -14.29
N LEU A 88 -7.37 1.69 -13.41
CA LEU A 88 -8.54 0.84 -13.26
C LEU A 88 -9.57 1.19 -14.36
N THR A 89 -9.87 0.22 -15.22
CA THR A 89 -10.83 0.38 -16.32
C THR A 89 -12.15 -0.33 -16.03
N GLY A 90 -13.17 -0.07 -16.84
CA GLY A 90 -14.45 -0.76 -16.74
C GLY A 90 -15.34 -0.25 -15.60
N VAL A 91 -15.07 0.93 -15.05
CA VAL A 91 -15.87 1.51 -13.97
C VAL A 91 -17.25 1.90 -14.51
N GLN A 92 -18.32 1.38 -13.90
CA GLN A 92 -19.69 1.76 -14.24
C GLN A 92 -20.04 3.16 -13.72
N ASP A 93 -20.97 3.82 -14.41
CA ASP A 93 -21.54 5.09 -13.95
C ASP A 93 -22.09 4.97 -12.53
N GLY A 94 -21.87 6.00 -11.70
CA GLY A 94 -22.31 6.01 -10.31
C GLY A 94 -21.38 6.80 -9.40
N SER A 95 -21.78 6.88 -8.13
CA SER A 95 -20.99 7.49 -7.07
C SER A 95 -20.30 6.43 -6.22
N TYR A 96 -19.01 6.63 -5.97
CA TYR A 96 -18.16 5.67 -5.28
C TYR A 96 -17.34 6.34 -4.20
N TYR A 97 -17.08 5.61 -3.12
CA TYR A 97 -15.99 5.95 -2.22
C TYR A 97 -14.72 5.23 -2.64
N LEU A 98 -13.60 5.89 -2.43
CA LEU A 98 -12.27 5.30 -2.60
C LEU A 98 -11.60 5.24 -1.23
N TYR A 99 -11.39 4.03 -0.74
CA TYR A 99 -10.69 3.75 0.51
C TYR A 99 -9.27 3.30 0.21
N PHE A 100 -8.39 3.48 1.19
CA PHE A 100 -6.97 3.20 1.10
C PHE A 100 -6.51 2.50 2.36
N ARG A 101 -5.80 1.38 2.19
CA ARG A 101 -4.84 0.87 3.18
C ARG A 101 -3.46 1.19 2.67
N GLN A 102 -2.63 1.84 3.48
CA GLN A 102 -1.27 2.20 3.10
C GLN A 102 -0.29 1.75 4.18
N GLY A 103 0.85 1.19 3.79
CA GLY A 103 1.87 0.72 4.72
C GLY A 103 2.98 -0.08 4.05
N GLN A 104 3.73 -0.83 4.84
CA GLN A 104 4.87 -1.64 4.40
C GLN A 104 4.74 -3.08 4.87
N GLY A 105 5.41 -4.00 4.17
CA GLY A 105 5.41 -5.42 4.52
C GLY A 105 4.02 -6.03 4.32
N TRP A 106 3.59 -6.14 3.06
CA TRP A 106 2.32 -6.78 2.73
C TRP A 106 2.27 -8.22 3.23
N ASN A 107 1.18 -8.55 3.91
CA ASN A 107 0.88 -9.89 4.41
C ASN A 107 -0.31 -10.46 3.64
N ALA A 108 -0.02 -11.29 2.63
CA ALA A 108 -1.04 -11.85 1.76
C ALA A 108 -2.07 -12.72 2.50
N SER A 109 -1.71 -13.31 3.64
CA SER A 109 -2.64 -14.12 4.45
C SER A 109 -3.65 -13.28 5.22
N LEU A 110 -3.30 -12.03 5.54
CA LEU A 110 -4.14 -11.10 6.30
C LEU A 110 -4.77 -10.00 5.43
N GLU A 111 -4.39 -9.91 4.14
CA GLU A 111 -4.74 -8.81 3.25
C GLU A 111 -4.47 -7.42 3.89
N ALA A 112 -3.33 -7.30 4.58
CA ALA A 112 -2.96 -6.13 5.36
C ALA A 112 -1.45 -5.86 5.33
N PHE A 113 -1.05 -4.68 5.82
CA PHE A 113 0.35 -4.30 6.00
C PHE A 113 0.77 -4.53 7.45
N ASP A 114 1.94 -5.14 7.66
CA ASP A 114 2.46 -5.42 9.01
C ASP A 114 3.09 -4.18 9.68
N VAL A 115 3.51 -3.18 8.88
CA VAL A 115 4.26 -1.99 9.35
C VAL A 115 3.62 -0.70 8.85
N ASN A 116 3.50 0.28 9.75
CA ASN A 116 2.94 1.62 9.47
C ASN A 116 1.57 1.59 8.76
N SER A 117 0.76 0.56 9.02
CA SER A 117 -0.55 0.41 8.41
C SER A 117 -1.50 1.52 8.83
N SER A 118 -2.12 2.17 7.84
CA SER A 118 -3.15 3.18 8.05
C SER A 118 -4.32 2.98 7.10
N SER A 119 -5.52 3.23 7.62
CA SER A 119 -6.78 3.13 6.90
C SER A 119 -7.38 4.54 6.72
N SER A 120 -7.75 4.87 5.49
CA SER A 120 -8.35 6.16 5.16
C SER A 120 -9.29 6.06 3.98
N ARG A 121 -10.06 7.10 3.71
CA ARG A 121 -10.85 7.27 2.49
C ARG A 121 -10.79 8.70 1.98
N MET A 122 -11.11 8.90 0.71
CA MET A 122 -11.40 10.24 0.21
C MET A 122 -12.57 10.86 0.97
N ARG A 123 -12.46 12.15 1.32
CA ARG A 123 -13.56 12.90 1.94
C ARG A 123 -14.77 12.93 1.01
N GLU A 124 -14.55 13.36 -0.22
CA GLU A 124 -15.55 13.48 -1.26
C GLU A 124 -15.62 12.21 -2.13
N PRO A 125 -16.83 11.75 -2.51
CA PRO A 125 -16.98 10.61 -3.40
C PRO A 125 -16.59 10.95 -4.85
N LEU A 126 -16.21 9.92 -5.59
CA LEU A 126 -15.97 9.97 -7.03
C LEU A 126 -17.29 9.80 -7.78
N LEU A 127 -17.52 10.64 -8.81
CA LEU A 127 -18.69 10.56 -9.67
C LEU A 127 -18.27 10.18 -11.10
N PHE A 128 -18.59 8.96 -11.51
CA PHE A 128 -18.36 8.46 -12.86
C PHE A 128 -19.64 8.59 -13.69
N GLN A 129 -19.51 9.11 -14.91
CA GLN A 129 -20.63 9.33 -15.82
C GLN A 129 -20.25 9.04 -17.26
N THR A 130 -21.18 8.42 -18.00
CA THR A 130 -21.12 8.26 -19.44
C THR A 130 -22.21 9.12 -20.09
N ILE A 131 -21.81 10.09 -20.91
CA ILE A 131 -22.73 10.95 -21.66
C ILE A 131 -22.75 10.50 -23.11
N ARG A 132 -23.95 10.21 -23.63
CA ARG A 132 -24.16 9.87 -25.03
C ARG A 132 -24.89 11.00 -25.74
N THR A 133 -24.30 11.51 -26.82
CA THR A 133 -24.97 12.39 -27.77
C THR A 133 -25.17 11.65 -29.11
N ALA A 134 -25.76 12.31 -30.10
CA ALA A 134 -26.06 11.70 -31.40
C ALA A 134 -24.80 11.19 -32.14
N ASP A 135 -23.63 11.78 -31.87
CA ASP A 135 -22.39 11.61 -32.62
C ASP A 135 -21.19 11.16 -31.77
N ARG A 136 -21.29 11.21 -30.43
CA ARG A 136 -20.17 10.88 -29.53
C ARG A 136 -20.62 10.23 -28.23
N ILE A 137 -19.71 9.45 -27.67
CA ILE A 137 -19.77 8.97 -26.29
C ILE A 137 -18.61 9.62 -25.54
N GLN A 138 -18.93 10.31 -24.44
CA GLN A 138 -17.96 10.80 -23.48
C GLN A 138 -18.12 10.01 -22.19
N TYR A 139 -17.04 9.76 -21.48
CA TYR A 139 -17.07 9.08 -20.19
C TYR A 139 -16.03 9.70 -19.25
N SER A 140 -16.25 9.55 -17.96
CA SER A 140 -15.31 10.03 -16.94
C SER A 140 -13.98 9.27 -17.02
N TRP A 141 -12.90 10.04 -17.00
CA TRP A 141 -11.54 9.59 -16.68
C TRP A 141 -11.08 10.46 -15.53
N ILE A 142 -10.89 9.86 -14.36
CA ILE A 142 -10.49 10.56 -13.14
C ILE A 142 -9.07 10.13 -12.77
N GLU A 143 -8.24 11.07 -12.35
CA GLU A 143 -6.89 10.82 -11.83
C GLU A 143 -6.83 11.21 -10.36
N ILE A 144 -6.27 10.33 -9.54
CA ILE A 144 -6.05 10.52 -8.11
C ILE A 144 -4.58 10.32 -7.82
N THR A 145 -3.97 11.29 -7.16
CA THR A 145 -2.56 11.28 -6.76
C THR A 145 -2.47 11.32 -5.25
N LEU A 146 -1.78 10.34 -4.69
CA LEU A 146 -1.46 10.25 -3.27
C LEU A 146 0.01 10.55 -3.05
N GLU A 147 0.26 11.41 -2.07
CA GLU A 147 1.58 11.86 -1.64
C GLU A 147 1.75 11.58 -0.13
N GLU A 148 2.99 11.44 0.32
CA GLU A 148 3.33 11.13 1.72
C GLU A 148 2.84 12.20 2.71
N ALA A 149 2.94 13.48 2.34
CA ALA A 149 2.60 14.61 3.21
C ALA A 149 1.13 15.05 3.12
N GLY A 150 0.28 14.32 2.40
CA GLY A 150 -1.13 14.68 2.20
C GLY A 150 -1.36 15.83 1.21
N ASP A 151 -0.34 16.21 0.44
CA ASP A 151 -0.33 17.25 -0.59
C ASP A 151 -0.68 16.73 -2.00
N GLY A 152 -1.27 15.54 -2.07
CA GLY A 152 -1.88 15.01 -3.29
C GLY A 152 -3.09 15.82 -3.77
N ASN A 153 -3.78 15.33 -4.80
CA ASN A 153 -4.94 16.05 -5.36
C ASN A 153 -6.28 15.74 -4.67
N VAL A 154 -6.26 14.98 -3.57
CA VAL A 154 -7.45 14.58 -2.80
C VAL A 154 -7.26 14.76 -1.30
N GLU A 155 -8.33 15.18 -0.63
CA GLU A 155 -8.39 15.19 0.82
C GLU A 155 -8.81 13.81 1.34
N LYS A 156 -8.04 13.27 2.29
CA LYS A 156 -8.32 12.00 2.97
C LYS A 156 -8.83 12.23 4.39
N VAL A 157 -9.67 11.33 4.85
CA VAL A 157 -10.06 11.20 6.27
C VAL A 157 -9.67 9.82 6.77
N ALA A 158 -9.18 9.75 8.01
CA ALA A 158 -8.91 8.48 8.67
C ALA A 158 -10.21 7.67 8.81
N VAL A 159 -10.10 6.35 8.72
CA VAL A 159 -11.20 5.40 8.87
C VAL A 159 -10.77 4.38 9.91
N ASP A 160 -11.62 4.15 10.91
CA ASP A 160 -11.38 3.13 11.91
C ASP A 160 -11.50 1.74 11.27
N GLU A 161 -10.75 0.77 11.79
CA GLU A 161 -10.67 -0.57 11.19
C GLU A 161 -12.04 -1.27 11.12
N GLU A 162 -12.94 -0.99 12.07
CA GLU A 162 -14.29 -1.54 12.09
C GLU A 162 -15.22 -0.97 11.01
N ASP A 163 -14.89 0.20 10.47
CA ASP A 163 -15.64 0.90 9.41
C ASP A 163 -15.00 0.72 8.02
N PHE A 164 -13.91 -0.06 7.93
CA PHE A 164 -13.20 -0.28 6.66
C PHE A 164 -13.90 -1.37 5.82
N PRO A 165 -14.12 -1.16 4.51
CA PRO A 165 -14.83 -2.11 3.66
C PRO A 165 -13.89 -3.23 3.15
N ALA A 166 -13.50 -4.14 4.04
CA ALA A 166 -12.67 -5.33 3.73
C ALA A 166 -13.25 -6.61 4.32
#